data_AF-A0A6P2AN74-F1
#
_entry.id   AF-A0A6P2AN74-F1
#
_cell.length_a   1.000
_cell.length_b   1.000
_cell.length_c   1.000
_cell.angle_alpha   90.00
_cell.angle_beta   90.00
_cell.angle_gamma   90.00
#
_symmetry.space_group_name_H-M   'P 1'
#
loop_
_entity.id
_entity.type
_entity.pdbx_description
1 polymer ?
#
loop_
_entity_poly.entity_id
_entity_poly.type
_entity_poly.pdbx_seq_one_letter_code
_entity_poly.pdbx_strand_id
1 'polypeptide(L)'
;MPRSLPWFVLGIAAGCILPTAGFLFGAASTAQPADLIQARQVEIVDELGTRLMVLGASQTGGAVSVRDQLGRTMLLLGAGPEGGIVALNRVEDQRRAANLRATGQGAALELYDDRQNRTIHVQSDRKHTNIELRRAESPGERIRLDFSQRDAATLRLIRGEQDLLRLGVHSLNSGMVESFHVSGDRLVVLSTTSDQQGQMATFAPGDNPLVHLTATPDHVGQLYTFGPDRRPWIALASHPTGPSLRLFNPEGHPVVALESDEDGAGEIRMWSKDGPGHVIRAEDR
;
A
#
# COMPACT_ATOMS: atom_id res chain seq x y z
N MET A 1 25.23 27.31 -73.79
CA MET A 1 25.32 25.93 -74.32
C MET A 1 24.28 25.06 -73.63
N PRO A 2 23.10 24.85 -74.23
CA PRO A 2 22.12 23.87 -73.78
C PRO A 2 22.19 22.61 -74.66
N ARG A 3 22.11 21.41 -74.04
CA ARG A 3 21.94 20.15 -74.76
C ARG A 3 20.53 19.62 -74.52
N SER A 4 19.69 19.82 -75.52
CA SER A 4 18.43 19.11 -75.75
C SER A 4 18.70 17.90 -76.67
N LEU A 5 18.13 16.74 -76.39
CA LEU A 5 17.92 15.63 -77.32
C LEU A 5 16.72 14.77 -76.83
N PRO A 6 16.07 13.94 -77.69
CA PRO A 6 14.65 14.07 -77.95
C PRO A 6 13.88 12.74 -77.78
N TRP A 7 12.58 12.92 -78.02
CA TRP A 7 11.50 12.02 -78.37
C TRP A 7 11.83 10.58 -78.83
N PHE A 8 11.03 9.63 -78.32
CA PHE A 8 10.71 8.36 -78.99
C PHE A 8 9.18 8.17 -79.04
N VAL A 9 8.63 8.38 -80.25
CA VAL A 9 7.63 7.61 -81.01
C VAL A 9 6.79 6.60 -80.19
N LEU A 10 5.49 6.84 -79.97
CA LEU A 10 4.34 6.50 -80.85
C LEU A 10 4.12 4.99 -81.04
N GLY A 11 3.10 4.46 -80.38
CA GLY A 11 2.55 3.13 -80.61
C GLY A 11 1.04 3.13 -80.38
N ILE A 12 0.28 3.47 -81.42
CA ILE A 12 -1.17 3.31 -81.49
C ILE A 12 -1.48 1.85 -81.78
N ALA A 13 -2.29 1.20 -80.95
CA ALA A 13 -3.09 0.06 -81.37
C ALA A 13 -4.50 0.25 -80.80
N ALA A 14 -5.40 0.59 -81.72
CA ALA A 14 -6.83 0.68 -81.51
C ALA A 14 -7.41 -0.70 -81.21
N GLY A 15 -8.24 -0.78 -80.18
CA GLY A 15 -9.03 -1.95 -79.83
C GLY A 15 -10.37 -1.49 -79.28
N CYS A 16 -11.25 -1.04 -80.18
CA CYS A 16 -12.66 -0.83 -79.90
C CYS A 16 -13.33 -2.16 -79.54
N ILE A 17 -13.84 -2.30 -78.32
CA ILE A 17 -14.95 -3.19 -78.02
C ILE A 17 -16.00 -2.37 -77.26
N LEU A 18 -17.17 -2.28 -77.87
CA LEU A 18 -18.36 -1.60 -77.38
C LEU A 18 -18.87 -2.19 -76.04
N PRO A 19 -19.50 -1.37 -75.19
CA PRO A 19 -20.07 -1.80 -73.92
C PRO A 19 -21.41 -2.51 -74.14
N THR A 20 -21.49 -3.80 -73.79
CA THR A 20 -22.77 -4.45 -73.53
C THR A 20 -23.30 -3.94 -72.20
N ALA A 21 -24.22 -2.98 -72.28
CA ALA A 21 -25.06 -2.53 -71.18
C ALA A 21 -25.99 -3.68 -70.73
N GLY A 22 -25.47 -4.55 -69.87
CA GLY A 22 -26.26 -5.48 -69.08
C GLY A 22 -26.82 -4.76 -67.87
N PHE A 23 -28.08 -4.33 -67.94
CA PHE A 23 -28.89 -3.98 -66.78
C PHE A 23 -29.10 -5.25 -65.94
N LEU A 24 -28.13 -5.57 -65.09
CA LEU A 24 -28.32 -6.52 -64.00
C LEU A 24 -29.03 -5.76 -62.87
N PHE A 25 -30.34 -5.96 -62.77
CA PHE A 25 -31.08 -5.76 -61.54
C PHE A 25 -30.48 -6.70 -60.48
N GLY A 26 -29.47 -6.19 -59.77
CA GLY A 26 -28.91 -6.85 -58.61
C GLY A 26 -29.99 -6.90 -57.54
N ALA A 27 -30.55 -8.09 -57.31
CA ALA A 27 -31.32 -8.36 -56.12
C ALA A 27 -30.47 -7.90 -54.93
N ALA A 28 -30.98 -6.95 -54.15
CA ALA A 28 -30.40 -6.62 -52.86
C ALA A 28 -30.51 -7.89 -52.01
N SER A 29 -29.49 -8.73 -52.05
CA SER A 29 -29.35 -9.79 -51.08
C SER A 29 -29.22 -9.09 -49.74
N THR A 30 -30.27 -9.18 -48.93
CA THR A 30 -30.20 -8.86 -47.51
C THR A 30 -29.24 -9.88 -46.92
N ALA A 31 -27.94 -9.62 -47.03
CA ALA A 31 -26.91 -10.43 -46.44
C ALA A 31 -27.26 -10.53 -44.97
N GLN A 32 -27.61 -11.75 -44.53
CA GLN A 32 -27.77 -11.99 -43.10
C GLN A 32 -26.44 -11.60 -42.44
N PRO A 33 -26.46 -10.80 -41.36
CA PRO A 33 -25.24 -10.46 -40.66
C PRO A 33 -24.52 -11.77 -40.31
N ALA A 34 -23.23 -11.83 -40.61
CA ALA A 34 -22.43 -12.98 -40.25
C ALA A 34 -22.31 -13.04 -38.73
N ASP A 35 -22.87 -14.08 -38.11
CA ASP A 35 -22.86 -14.25 -36.65
C ASP A 35 -21.46 -14.56 -36.09
N LEU A 36 -20.55 -15.07 -36.94
CA LEU A 36 -19.18 -15.45 -36.56
C LEU A 36 -18.17 -14.89 -37.56
N ILE A 37 -17.21 -14.12 -37.05
CA ILE A 37 -16.02 -13.71 -37.78
C ILE A 37 -14.85 -14.54 -37.25
N GLN A 38 -14.30 -15.43 -38.08
CA GLN A 38 -13.08 -16.18 -37.77
C GLN A 38 -11.92 -15.65 -38.62
N ALA A 39 -11.00 -14.96 -37.96
CA ALA A 39 -9.79 -14.44 -38.60
C ALA A 39 -8.58 -14.67 -37.69
N ARG A 40 -7.39 -14.81 -38.29
CA ARG A 40 -6.13 -14.81 -37.52
C ARG A 40 -5.83 -13.41 -36.93
N GLN A 41 -6.30 -12.39 -37.63
CA GLN A 41 -6.07 -10.99 -37.33
C GLN A 41 -7.20 -10.14 -37.90
N VAL A 42 -7.69 -9.20 -37.10
CA VAL A 42 -8.65 -8.16 -37.49
C VAL A 42 -7.97 -6.82 -37.25
N GLU A 43 -7.95 -5.96 -38.27
CA GLU A 43 -7.36 -4.62 -38.20
C GLU A 43 -8.43 -3.57 -38.51
N ILE A 44 -8.48 -2.53 -37.69
CA ILE A 44 -9.20 -1.30 -38.01
C ILE A 44 -8.15 -0.28 -38.47
N VAL A 45 -8.30 0.20 -39.70
CA VAL A 45 -7.39 1.16 -40.33
C VAL A 45 -8.10 2.47 -40.63
N ASP A 46 -7.38 3.60 -40.58
CA ASP A 46 -7.88 4.88 -41.05
C ASP A 46 -7.75 5.04 -42.58
N GLU A 47 -8.17 6.19 -43.10
CA GLU A 47 -8.12 6.52 -44.54
C GLU A 47 -6.70 6.54 -45.12
N LEU A 48 -5.69 6.71 -44.26
CA LEU A 48 -4.27 6.71 -44.63
C LEU A 48 -3.63 5.33 -44.52
N GLY A 49 -4.39 4.31 -44.08
CA GLY A 49 -3.91 2.95 -43.85
C GLY A 49 -3.22 2.76 -42.49
N THR A 50 -3.29 3.74 -41.59
CA THR A 50 -2.76 3.62 -40.23
C THR A 50 -3.64 2.68 -39.42
N ARG A 51 -3.04 1.67 -38.79
CA ARG A 51 -3.76 0.73 -37.92
C ARG A 51 -4.11 1.40 -36.60
N LEU A 52 -5.41 1.60 -36.34
CA LEU A 52 -5.95 2.15 -35.10
C LEU A 52 -6.24 1.06 -34.06
N MET A 53 -6.62 -0.14 -34.51
CA MET A 53 -6.86 -1.28 -33.64
C MET A 53 -6.40 -2.56 -34.31
N VAL A 54 -5.78 -3.46 -33.54
CA VAL A 54 -5.40 -4.80 -34.01
C VAL A 54 -5.88 -5.81 -32.97
N LEU A 55 -6.67 -6.77 -33.40
CA LEU A 55 -7.05 -7.96 -32.63
C LEU A 55 -6.43 -9.17 -33.32
N GLY A 56 -5.72 -10.04 -32.59
CA GLY A 56 -5.14 -11.21 -33.23
C GLY A 56 -4.50 -12.18 -32.25
N ALA A 57 -4.02 -13.29 -32.80
CA ALA A 57 -3.19 -14.24 -32.05
C ALA A 57 -1.70 -13.98 -32.34
N SER A 58 -0.89 -14.01 -31.29
CA SER A 58 0.57 -14.12 -31.34
C SER A 58 0.97 -15.59 -31.22
N GLN A 59 2.28 -15.87 -31.28
CA GLN A 59 2.81 -17.23 -31.02
C GLN A 59 2.47 -17.73 -29.62
N THR A 60 2.25 -16.82 -28.67
CA THR A 60 2.06 -17.13 -27.25
C THR A 60 0.61 -17.03 -26.79
N GLY A 61 -0.27 -16.39 -27.57
CA GLY A 61 -1.69 -16.24 -27.22
C GLY A 61 -2.35 -15.01 -27.82
N GLY A 62 -3.57 -14.67 -27.39
CA GLY A 62 -4.35 -13.57 -27.95
C GLY A 62 -3.84 -12.18 -27.53
N ALA A 63 -4.02 -11.18 -28.39
CA ALA A 63 -3.67 -9.80 -28.13
C ALA A 63 -4.68 -8.82 -28.74
N VAL A 64 -4.86 -7.68 -28.07
CA VAL A 64 -5.58 -6.50 -28.57
C VAL A 64 -4.68 -5.28 -28.39
N SER A 65 -4.47 -4.51 -29.44
CA SER A 65 -3.71 -3.26 -29.41
C SER A 65 -4.57 -2.13 -29.94
N VAL A 66 -4.66 -1.02 -29.19
CA VAL A 66 -5.28 0.23 -29.62
C VAL A 66 -4.19 1.27 -29.78
N ARG A 67 -4.25 2.02 -30.88
CA ARG A 67 -3.23 2.97 -31.31
C ARG A 67 -3.85 4.33 -31.62
N ASP A 68 -3.04 5.37 -31.54
CA ASP A 68 -3.42 6.70 -32.01
C ASP A 68 -3.26 6.83 -33.54
N GLN A 69 -3.59 8.00 -34.08
CA GLN A 69 -3.47 8.31 -35.52
C GLN A 69 -2.03 8.34 -36.04
N LEU A 70 -1.03 8.34 -35.15
CA LEU A 70 0.38 8.23 -35.51
C LEU A 70 0.88 6.78 -35.39
N GLY A 71 0.00 5.82 -35.11
CA GLY A 71 0.32 4.41 -34.92
C GLY A 71 0.98 4.08 -33.58
N ARG A 72 1.02 5.02 -32.64
CA ARG A 72 1.57 4.85 -31.29
C ARG A 72 0.58 4.06 -30.43
N THR A 73 1.07 3.08 -29.67
CA THR A 73 0.19 2.20 -28.87
C THR A 73 -0.25 2.90 -27.59
N MET A 74 -1.56 2.92 -27.34
CA MET A 74 -2.18 3.50 -26.14
C MET A 74 -2.59 2.44 -25.13
N LEU A 75 -3.15 1.33 -25.63
CA LEU A 75 -3.61 0.19 -24.84
C LEU A 75 -3.09 -1.09 -25.48
N LEU A 76 -2.58 -1.99 -24.64
CA LEU A 76 -2.22 -3.34 -25.01
C LEU A 76 -2.87 -4.31 -24.02
N LEU A 77 -3.68 -5.24 -24.53
CA LEU A 77 -4.14 -6.42 -23.83
C LEU A 77 -3.41 -7.63 -24.43
N GLY A 78 -2.90 -8.51 -23.59
CA GLY A 78 -2.21 -9.72 -24.04
C GLY A 78 -2.47 -10.89 -23.11
N ALA A 79 -2.52 -12.10 -23.67
CA ALA A 79 -2.52 -13.34 -22.94
C ALA A 79 -1.40 -14.25 -23.47
N GLY A 80 -0.67 -14.89 -22.56
CA GLY A 80 0.42 -15.81 -22.85
C GLY A 80 0.45 -16.99 -21.87
N PRO A 81 1.41 -17.93 -22.02
CA PRO A 81 1.55 -19.09 -21.14
C PRO A 81 1.76 -18.71 -19.67
N GLU A 82 2.43 -17.56 -19.44
CA GLU A 82 2.69 -17.04 -18.11
C GLU A 82 1.55 -16.19 -17.53
N GLY A 83 0.48 -15.98 -18.31
CA GLY A 83 -0.72 -15.26 -17.89
C GLY A 83 -1.07 -14.04 -18.74
N GLY A 84 -1.82 -13.10 -18.16
CA GLY A 84 -2.39 -11.94 -18.84
C GLY A 84 -1.71 -10.62 -18.49
N ILE A 85 -1.68 -9.70 -19.44
CA ILE A 85 -1.23 -8.31 -19.27
C ILE A 85 -2.24 -7.30 -19.80
N VAL A 86 -2.33 -6.16 -19.12
CA VAL A 86 -2.97 -4.93 -19.59
C VAL A 86 -1.99 -3.80 -19.37
N ALA A 87 -1.58 -3.13 -20.44
CA ALA A 87 -0.68 -1.98 -20.37
C ALA A 87 -1.36 -0.76 -20.98
N LEU A 88 -1.30 0.36 -20.26
CA LEU A 88 -1.67 1.67 -20.76
C LEU A 88 -0.41 2.49 -20.92
N ASN A 89 -0.22 3.05 -22.12
CA ASN A 89 0.90 3.91 -22.43
C ASN A 89 0.44 5.34 -22.65
N ARG A 90 1.32 6.28 -22.31
CA ARG A 90 1.15 7.68 -22.64
C ARG A 90 1.36 7.90 -24.13
N VAL A 91 0.51 8.74 -24.71
CA VAL A 91 0.56 9.04 -26.14
C VAL A 91 1.82 9.84 -26.46
N GLU A 92 2.20 10.79 -25.62
CA GLU A 92 3.27 11.75 -25.88
C GLU A 92 4.64 11.08 -26.03
N ASP A 93 5.00 10.17 -25.12
CA ASP A 93 6.35 9.61 -24.98
C ASP A 93 6.40 8.08 -25.00
N GLN A 94 5.25 7.41 -25.17
CA GLN A 94 5.12 5.94 -25.18
C GLN A 94 5.59 5.24 -23.90
N ARG A 95 5.74 5.98 -22.80
CA ARG A 95 6.03 5.41 -21.50
C ARG A 95 4.77 4.83 -20.86
N ARG A 96 4.92 3.88 -19.92
CA ARG A 96 3.77 3.25 -19.26
C ARG A 96 3.13 4.24 -18.28
N ALA A 97 1.82 4.38 -18.35
CA ALA A 97 1.01 5.06 -17.34
C ALA A 97 0.48 4.05 -16.30
N ALA A 98 0.09 2.86 -16.77
CA ALA A 98 -0.43 1.79 -15.92
C ALA A 98 -0.07 0.41 -16.48
N ASN A 99 0.02 -0.58 -15.59
CA ASN A 99 0.29 -1.96 -15.92
C ASN A 99 -0.46 -2.88 -14.96
N LEU A 100 -1.22 -3.84 -15.48
CA LEU A 100 -1.84 -4.92 -14.71
C LEU A 100 -1.33 -6.25 -15.28
N ARG A 101 -0.84 -7.12 -14.41
CA ARG A 101 -0.40 -8.48 -14.75
C ARG A 101 -1.08 -9.50 -13.87
N ALA A 102 -1.43 -10.64 -14.43
CA ALA A 102 -1.92 -11.81 -13.70
C ALA A 102 -1.15 -13.04 -14.20
N THR A 103 -0.51 -13.76 -13.30
CA THR A 103 0.36 -14.90 -13.59
C THR A 103 0.01 -16.10 -12.71
N GLY A 104 0.59 -17.26 -12.97
CA GLY A 104 0.44 -18.44 -12.10
C GLY A 104 0.95 -18.26 -10.67
N GLN A 105 1.82 -17.26 -10.44
CA GLN A 105 2.38 -16.94 -9.13
C GLN A 105 1.59 -15.87 -8.36
N GLY A 106 0.73 -15.12 -9.05
CA GLY A 106 0.03 -13.98 -8.46
C GLY A 106 -0.28 -12.89 -9.46
N ALA A 107 -0.78 -11.75 -8.96
CA ALA A 107 -1.14 -10.59 -9.76
C ALA A 107 -0.44 -9.32 -9.25
N ALA A 108 -0.26 -8.35 -10.13
CA ALA A 108 0.17 -7.01 -9.73
C ALA A 108 -0.47 -5.92 -10.57
N LEU A 109 -0.72 -4.77 -9.94
CA LEU A 109 -1.16 -3.51 -10.55
C LEU A 109 -0.13 -2.43 -10.22
N GLU A 110 0.30 -1.69 -11.23
CA GLU A 110 1.29 -0.62 -11.11
C GLU A 110 0.79 0.62 -11.83
N LEU A 111 0.85 1.78 -11.17
CA LEU A 111 0.65 3.10 -11.79
C LEU A 111 1.94 3.90 -11.72
N TYR A 112 2.22 4.68 -12.75
CA TYR A 112 3.48 5.39 -12.93
C TYR A 112 3.24 6.89 -13.09
N ASP A 113 4.17 7.71 -12.60
CA ASP A 113 4.23 9.13 -12.91
C ASP A 113 4.92 9.41 -14.28
N ASP A 114 5.05 10.69 -14.62
CA ASP A 114 5.71 11.17 -15.85
C ASP A 114 7.22 10.86 -15.91
N ARG A 115 7.85 10.67 -14.75
CA ARG A 115 9.25 10.27 -14.58
C ARG A 115 9.44 8.76 -14.49
N GLN A 116 8.38 7.96 -14.65
CA GLN A 116 8.35 6.50 -14.52
C GLN A 116 8.61 5.97 -13.11
N ASN A 117 8.38 6.78 -12.09
CA ASN A 117 8.29 6.27 -10.73
C ASN A 117 6.91 5.65 -10.52
N ARG A 118 6.88 4.44 -9.96
CA ARG A 118 5.65 3.83 -9.44
C ARG A 118 5.04 4.70 -8.34
N THR A 119 3.80 5.11 -8.49
CA THR A 119 3.04 5.87 -7.46
C THR A 119 2.07 4.97 -6.72
N ILE A 120 1.58 3.92 -7.38
CA ILE A 120 0.74 2.88 -6.78
C ILE A 120 1.31 1.53 -7.20
N HIS A 121 1.50 0.63 -6.24
CA HIS A 121 1.91 -0.76 -6.46
C HIS A 121 1.04 -1.68 -5.62
N VAL A 122 0.28 -2.54 -6.26
CA VAL A 122 -0.46 -3.63 -5.60
C VAL A 122 0.12 -4.93 -6.09
N GLN A 123 0.46 -5.84 -5.18
CA GLN A 123 0.93 -7.16 -5.51
C GLN A 123 0.29 -8.18 -4.58
N SER A 124 -0.18 -9.29 -5.16
CA SER A 124 -0.73 -10.40 -4.39
C SER A 124 -0.20 -11.71 -4.95
N ASP A 125 0.36 -12.53 -4.07
CA ASP A 125 0.74 -13.91 -4.32
C ASP A 125 0.09 -14.84 -3.27
N ARG A 126 0.43 -16.12 -3.29
CA ARG A 126 -0.18 -17.12 -2.38
C ARG A 126 0.08 -16.85 -0.90
N LYS A 127 1.14 -16.15 -0.55
CA LYS A 127 1.63 -15.96 0.81
C LYS A 127 1.56 -14.52 1.28
N HIS A 128 1.58 -13.58 0.35
CA HIS A 128 1.74 -12.16 0.62
C HIS A 128 0.81 -11.32 -0.24
N THR A 129 0.21 -10.30 0.36
CA THR A 129 -0.41 -9.20 -0.37
C THR A 129 0.17 -7.88 0.13
N ASN A 130 0.59 -7.03 -0.79
CA ASN A 130 1.17 -5.73 -0.51
C ASN A 130 0.43 -4.66 -1.33
N ILE A 131 0.11 -3.54 -0.70
CA ILE A 131 -0.35 -2.31 -1.36
C ILE A 131 0.56 -1.18 -0.90
N GLU A 132 1.17 -0.49 -1.85
CA GLU A 132 2.05 0.65 -1.61
C GLU A 132 1.55 1.87 -2.38
N LEU A 133 1.38 2.98 -1.68
CA LEU A 133 1.13 4.31 -2.24
C LEU A 133 2.36 5.16 -1.98
N ARG A 134 2.96 5.72 -3.02
CA ARG A 134 4.20 6.49 -2.95
C ARG A 134 4.00 7.88 -3.52
N ARG A 135 4.53 8.90 -2.83
CA ARG A 135 4.53 10.27 -3.35
C ARG A 135 5.49 10.35 -4.55
N ALA A 136 5.00 10.86 -5.69
CA ALA A 136 5.78 10.97 -6.93
C ALA A 136 7.07 11.78 -6.75
N GLU A 137 6.97 12.94 -6.09
CA GLU A 137 8.09 13.87 -5.92
C GLU A 137 9.05 13.48 -4.77
N SER A 138 8.60 12.62 -3.87
CA SER A 138 9.37 12.17 -2.70
C SER A 138 9.29 10.65 -2.59
N PRO A 139 10.10 9.90 -3.36
CA PRO A 139 10.02 8.43 -3.39
C PRO A 139 10.25 7.75 -2.02
N GLY A 140 10.86 8.46 -1.07
CA GLY A 140 10.99 8.00 0.31
C GLY A 140 9.70 8.06 1.12
N GLU A 141 8.72 8.90 0.74
CA GLU A 141 7.45 9.02 1.46
C GLU A 141 6.41 8.07 0.87
N ARG A 142 5.97 7.09 1.66
CA ARG A 142 5.03 6.06 1.23
C ARG A 142 4.12 5.57 2.35
N ILE A 143 2.92 5.14 1.98
CA ILE A 143 2.01 4.37 2.81
C ILE A 143 2.04 2.93 2.30
N ARG A 144 2.17 1.96 3.21
CA ARG A 144 2.28 0.55 2.86
C ARG A 144 1.34 -0.28 3.71
N LEU A 145 0.60 -1.18 3.06
CA LEU A 145 -0.23 -2.21 3.67
C LEU A 145 0.39 -3.56 3.32
N ASP A 146 0.69 -4.38 4.32
CA ASP A 146 1.21 -5.73 4.14
C ASP A 146 0.29 -6.74 4.84
N PHE A 147 -0.04 -7.80 4.11
CA PHE A 147 -0.72 -8.99 4.64
C PHE A 147 0.19 -10.18 4.38
N SER A 148 0.48 -10.98 5.40
CA SER A 148 1.22 -12.22 5.22
C SER A 148 0.58 -13.38 5.99
N GLN A 149 0.99 -14.60 5.67
CA GLN A 149 0.57 -15.78 6.45
C GLN A 149 1.30 -15.91 7.80
N ARG A 150 2.45 -15.25 7.99
CA ARG A 150 3.27 -15.36 9.21
C ARG A 150 2.98 -14.22 10.18
N ASP A 151 3.09 -13.00 9.66
CA ASP A 151 2.73 -11.76 10.31
C ASP A 151 1.33 -11.40 9.82
N ALA A 152 0.43 -11.01 10.72
CA ALA A 152 -0.92 -10.60 10.30
C ALA A 152 -0.86 -9.27 9.50
N ALA A 153 -1.96 -8.51 9.46
CA ALA A 153 -2.02 -7.28 8.67
C ALA A 153 -1.23 -6.14 9.33
N THR A 154 -0.44 -5.39 8.55
CA THR A 154 0.22 -4.15 9.00
C THR A 154 -0.06 -2.99 8.02
N LEU A 155 -0.21 -1.79 8.56
CA LEU A 155 -0.24 -0.50 7.87
C LEU A 155 0.91 0.36 8.37
N ARG A 156 1.70 0.92 7.46
CA ARG A 156 2.87 1.75 7.79
C ARG A 156 2.83 3.06 7.02
N LEU A 157 3.18 4.16 7.69
CA LEU A 157 3.55 5.42 7.05
C LEU A 157 5.07 5.56 7.17
N ILE A 158 5.76 5.69 6.04
CA ILE A 158 7.22 5.59 5.94
C ILE A 158 7.76 6.87 5.31
N ARG A 159 8.90 7.37 5.82
CA ARG A 159 9.72 8.42 5.21
C ARG A 159 11.17 7.94 5.12
N GLY A 160 11.66 7.72 3.90
CA GLY A 160 12.96 7.09 3.64
C GLY A 160 12.92 5.63 4.10
N GLU A 161 13.80 5.29 5.04
CA GLU A 161 13.87 3.96 5.67
C GLU A 161 13.22 3.93 7.06
N GLN A 162 12.63 5.05 7.51
CA GLN A 162 12.05 5.17 8.85
C GLN A 162 10.52 5.09 8.81
N ASP A 163 9.96 4.36 9.77
CA ASP A 163 8.54 4.43 10.08
C ASP A 163 8.23 5.73 10.81
N LEU A 164 7.10 6.35 10.48
CA LEU A 164 6.48 7.45 11.22
C LEU A 164 5.24 6.97 11.99
N LEU A 165 4.56 5.96 11.44
CA LEU A 165 3.41 5.29 12.02
C LEU A 165 3.44 3.81 11.66
N ARG A 166 3.16 2.95 12.62
CA ARG A 166 2.96 1.51 12.42
C ARG A 166 1.68 1.08 13.13
N LEU A 167 0.72 0.59 12.37
CA LEU A 167 -0.50 -0.06 12.88
C LEU A 167 -0.48 -1.51 12.45
N GLY A 168 -0.93 -2.43 13.28
CA GLY A 168 -1.11 -3.79 12.82
C GLY A 168 -1.42 -4.78 13.91
N VAL A 169 -1.55 -6.02 13.48
CA VAL A 169 -1.62 -7.17 14.36
C VAL A 169 -0.36 -7.98 14.13
N HIS A 170 0.39 -8.25 15.19
CA HIS A 170 1.44 -9.26 15.22
C HIS A 170 0.82 -10.61 15.59
N SER A 171 1.52 -11.72 15.30
CA SER A 171 1.14 -13.11 15.57
C SER A 171 0.00 -13.35 16.58
N LEU A 172 -0.98 -14.20 16.23
CA LEU A 172 -2.01 -14.77 17.13
C LEU A 172 -2.53 -13.80 18.22
N ASN A 173 -3.13 -12.67 17.81
CA ASN A 173 -3.91 -11.72 18.63
C ASN A 173 -3.15 -10.58 19.34
N SER A 174 -1.89 -10.32 19.01
CA SER A 174 -1.21 -9.13 19.54
C SER A 174 -1.46 -7.91 18.64
N GLY A 175 -2.14 -6.88 19.12
CA GLY A 175 -2.33 -5.62 18.40
C GLY A 175 -1.20 -4.63 18.68
N MET A 176 -0.92 -3.73 17.73
CA MET A 176 0.11 -2.70 17.88
C MET A 176 -0.25 -1.42 17.14
N VAL A 177 -0.04 -0.29 17.81
CA VAL A 177 -0.10 1.07 17.27
C VAL A 177 1.12 1.82 17.79
N GLU A 178 1.97 2.30 16.90
CA GLU A 178 3.17 3.04 17.27
C GLU A 178 3.35 4.26 16.39
N SER A 179 3.76 5.36 17.00
CA SER A 179 4.22 6.56 16.30
C SER A 179 5.68 6.84 16.64
N PHE A 180 6.39 7.40 15.66
CA PHE A 180 7.82 7.64 15.73
C PHE A 180 8.13 9.08 15.35
N HIS A 181 9.21 9.61 15.93
CA HIS A 181 9.84 10.82 15.47
C HIS A 181 10.63 10.55 14.19
N VAL A 182 10.93 11.59 13.41
CA VAL A 182 11.77 11.50 12.19
C VAL A 182 13.24 11.12 12.46
N SER A 183 13.65 11.00 13.72
CA SER A 183 14.95 10.42 14.11
C SER A 183 14.90 8.90 14.23
N GLY A 184 13.70 8.31 14.28
CA GLY A 184 13.47 6.90 14.59
C GLY A 184 13.12 6.62 16.06
N ASP A 185 13.16 7.63 16.93
CA ASP A 185 12.74 7.48 18.34
C ASP A 185 11.23 7.23 18.44
N ARG A 186 10.81 6.35 19.35
CA ARG A 186 9.38 6.15 19.62
C ARG A 186 8.81 7.39 20.29
N LEU A 187 7.54 7.68 20.01
CA LEU A 187 6.77 8.73 20.67
C LEU A 187 5.67 8.14 21.52
N VAL A 188 4.87 7.26 20.92
CA VAL A 188 3.75 6.57 21.57
C VAL A 188 3.71 5.13 21.09
N VAL A 189 3.50 4.20 22.03
CA VAL A 189 3.26 2.79 21.76
C VAL A 189 1.98 2.38 22.47
N LEU A 190 1.10 1.71 21.76
CA LEU A 190 -0.04 0.99 22.31
C LEU A 190 0.05 -0.44 21.78
N SER A 191 0.00 -1.42 22.66
CA SER A 191 0.09 -2.82 22.27
C SER A 191 -0.77 -3.71 23.15
N THR A 192 -1.09 -4.88 22.61
CA THR A 192 -1.57 -6.01 23.39
C THR A 192 -0.65 -7.21 23.19
N THR A 193 -0.43 -8.00 24.22
CA THR A 193 0.31 -9.25 24.13
C THR A 193 -0.62 -10.42 23.76
N SER A 194 -0.05 -11.57 23.45
CA SER A 194 -0.80 -12.83 23.25
C SER A 194 -1.60 -13.24 24.49
N ASP A 195 -1.13 -12.82 25.67
CA ASP A 195 -1.77 -13.10 26.96
C ASP A 195 -2.81 -12.03 27.33
N GLN A 196 -3.26 -11.24 26.34
CA GLN A 196 -4.26 -10.18 26.49
C GLN A 196 -3.86 -9.08 27.48
N GLN A 197 -2.56 -8.89 27.71
CA GLN A 197 -2.08 -7.75 28.50
C GLN A 197 -2.01 -6.51 27.62
N GLY A 198 -2.68 -5.44 28.03
CA GLY A 198 -2.64 -4.14 27.37
C GLY A 198 -1.48 -3.30 27.88
N GLN A 199 -0.80 -2.60 26.99
CA GLN A 199 0.28 -1.68 27.32
C GLN A 199 0.13 -0.37 26.54
N MET A 200 0.40 0.75 27.21
CA MET A 200 0.54 2.05 26.59
C MET A 200 1.78 2.74 27.16
N ALA A 201 2.65 3.26 26.31
CA ALA A 201 3.82 4.02 26.73
C ALA A 201 3.99 5.27 25.88
N THR A 202 4.49 6.34 26.50
CA THR A 202 4.97 7.55 25.82
C THR A 202 6.44 7.73 26.11
N PHE A 203 7.18 8.32 25.16
CA PHE A 203 8.63 8.41 25.24
C PHE A 203 9.12 9.82 24.91
N ALA A 204 10.18 10.23 25.61
CA ALA A 204 11.07 11.32 25.24
C ALA A 204 12.16 10.82 24.27
N PRO A 205 12.93 11.74 23.64
CA PRO A 205 14.02 11.36 22.73
C PRO A 205 14.99 10.33 23.34
N GLY A 206 15.51 9.42 22.51
CA GLY A 206 16.36 8.31 22.98
C GLY A 206 15.59 7.20 23.69
N ASP A 207 14.31 7.02 23.36
CA ASP A 207 13.41 6.00 23.93
C ASP A 207 13.34 6.03 25.47
N ASN A 208 13.36 7.23 26.05
CA ASN A 208 13.22 7.40 27.49
C ASN A 208 11.73 7.42 27.86
N PRO A 209 11.19 6.42 28.58
CA PRO A 209 9.77 6.42 28.93
C PRO A 209 9.41 7.65 29.76
N LEU A 210 8.25 8.23 29.51
CA LEU A 210 7.68 9.33 30.30
C LEU A 210 6.49 8.83 31.12
N VAL A 211 5.61 8.06 30.48
CA VAL A 211 4.44 7.43 31.09
C VAL A 211 4.34 6.01 30.59
N HIS A 212 4.07 5.06 31.48
CA HIS A 212 3.79 3.66 31.14
C HIS A 212 2.54 3.20 31.88
N LEU A 213 1.58 2.67 31.13
CA LEU A 213 0.33 2.10 31.62
C LEU A 213 0.26 0.63 31.21
N THR A 214 -0.06 -0.25 32.14
CA THR A 214 -0.30 -1.67 31.87
C THR A 214 -1.66 -2.08 32.43
N ALA A 215 -2.25 -3.09 31.81
CA ALA A 215 -3.45 -3.76 32.30
C ALA A 215 -3.35 -5.26 31.99
N THR A 216 -3.74 -6.10 32.94
CA THR A 216 -3.81 -7.56 32.80
C THR A 216 -5.26 -8.03 32.71
N PRO A 217 -5.50 -9.27 32.25
CA PRO A 217 -6.84 -9.87 32.26
C PRO A 217 -7.46 -9.99 33.65
N ASP A 218 -6.63 -10.09 34.69
CA ASP A 218 -7.08 -10.19 36.09
C ASP A 218 -7.41 -8.82 36.73
N HIS A 219 -7.67 -7.80 35.89
CA HIS A 219 -7.99 -6.43 36.29
C HIS A 219 -6.90 -5.73 37.13
N VAL A 220 -5.66 -6.25 37.08
CA VAL A 220 -4.47 -5.61 37.66
C VAL A 220 -3.96 -4.59 36.64
N GLY A 221 -3.73 -3.36 37.08
CA GLY A 221 -3.23 -2.29 36.23
C GLY A 221 -2.19 -1.48 36.96
N GLN A 222 -1.22 -0.96 36.20
CA GLN A 222 -0.16 -0.12 36.76
C GLN A 222 0.04 1.12 35.90
N LEU A 223 0.23 2.28 36.51
CA LEU A 223 0.64 3.51 35.86
C LEU A 223 1.92 4.00 36.51
N TYR A 224 2.94 4.26 35.70
CA TYR A 224 4.19 4.88 36.13
C TYR A 224 4.44 6.16 35.36
N THR A 225 4.93 7.19 36.04
CA THR A 225 5.62 8.31 35.40
C THR A 225 7.10 8.25 35.72
N PHE A 226 7.96 8.66 34.79
CA PHE A 226 9.41 8.50 34.94
C PHE A 226 10.14 9.84 34.89
N GLY A 227 11.21 9.91 35.66
CA GLY A 227 12.22 10.96 35.57
C GLY A 227 13.19 10.76 34.40
N PRO A 228 14.11 11.72 34.19
CA PRO A 228 15.08 11.66 33.09
C PRO A 228 16.06 10.49 33.21
N ASP A 229 16.24 9.93 34.42
CA ASP A 229 17.10 8.78 34.72
C ASP A 229 16.38 7.43 34.63
N ARG A 230 15.16 7.39 34.06
CA ARG A 230 14.31 6.20 33.90
C ARG A 230 13.80 5.61 35.23
N ARG A 231 13.87 6.36 36.32
CA ARG A 231 13.27 5.95 37.60
C ARG A 231 11.85 6.45 37.73
N PRO A 232 10.94 5.66 38.34
CA PRO A 232 9.57 6.11 38.55
C PRO A 232 9.54 7.28 39.55
N TRP A 233 8.79 8.32 39.25
CA TRP A 233 8.46 9.40 40.18
C TRP A 233 7.09 9.19 40.83
N ILE A 234 6.15 8.64 40.07
CA ILE A 234 4.82 8.28 40.54
C ILE A 234 4.53 6.86 40.10
N ALA A 235 3.99 6.04 40.99
CA ALA A 235 3.42 4.73 40.67
C ALA A 235 1.99 4.65 41.21
N LEU A 236 1.05 4.24 40.36
CA LEU A 236 -0.29 3.84 40.73
C LEU A 236 -0.43 2.37 40.38
N ALA A 237 -1.03 1.57 41.25
CA ALA A 237 -1.33 0.18 40.95
C ALA A 237 -2.68 -0.23 41.53
N SER A 238 -3.45 -1.00 40.76
CA SER A 238 -4.50 -1.86 41.31
C SER A 238 -3.90 -3.26 41.50
N HIS A 239 -4.11 -3.85 42.67
CA HIS A 239 -3.67 -5.21 42.98
C HIS A 239 -4.82 -5.92 43.71
N PRO A 240 -4.90 -7.28 43.67
CA PRO A 240 -5.92 -8.00 44.43
C PRO A 240 -5.89 -7.72 45.94
N THR A 241 -4.73 -7.36 46.48
CA THR A 241 -4.54 -6.98 47.89
C THR A 241 -4.86 -5.51 48.17
N GLY A 242 -5.43 -4.78 47.20
CA GLY A 242 -5.80 -3.37 47.31
C GLY A 242 -4.99 -2.41 46.43
N PRO A 243 -5.54 -1.22 46.13
CA PRO A 243 -4.87 -0.17 45.36
C PRO A 243 -3.69 0.45 46.12
N SER A 244 -2.73 0.98 45.36
CA SER A 244 -1.63 1.78 45.89
C SER A 244 -1.29 2.98 45.01
N LEU A 245 -0.88 4.08 45.65
CA LEU A 245 -0.23 5.24 45.05
C LEU A 245 1.09 5.47 45.80
N ARG A 246 2.20 5.58 45.07
CA ARG A 246 3.51 5.89 45.63
C ARG A 246 4.16 7.06 44.90
N LEU A 247 4.77 7.95 45.67
CA LEU A 247 5.61 9.05 45.19
C LEU A 247 7.06 8.79 45.57
N PHE A 248 7.98 8.99 44.64
CA PHE A 248 9.41 8.73 44.84
C PHE A 248 10.22 10.02 44.71
N ASN A 249 11.36 10.06 45.40
CA ASN A 249 12.38 11.08 45.16
C ASN A 249 13.24 10.74 43.91
N PRO A 250 14.12 11.65 43.45
CA PRO A 250 15.02 11.38 42.33
C PRO A 250 15.94 10.16 42.54
N GLU A 251 16.24 9.81 43.78
CA GLU A 251 17.04 8.62 44.11
C GLU A 251 16.24 7.30 43.99
N GLY A 252 14.92 7.37 43.76
CA GLY A 252 14.03 6.21 43.64
C GLY A 252 13.51 5.68 44.98
N HIS A 253 13.70 6.43 46.07
CA HIS A 253 13.16 6.10 47.38
C HIS A 253 11.74 6.63 47.56
N PRO A 254 10.81 5.84 48.11
CA PRO A 254 9.44 6.30 48.36
C PRO A 254 9.46 7.41 49.41
N VAL A 255 8.71 8.48 49.16
CA VAL A 255 8.51 9.62 50.08
C VAL A 255 7.09 9.59 50.64
N VAL A 256 6.12 9.14 49.85
CA VAL A 256 4.72 9.00 50.24
C VAL A 256 4.15 7.73 49.62
N ALA A 257 3.35 6.99 50.40
CA ALA A 257 2.54 5.88 49.92
C ALA A 257 1.13 5.98 50.49
N LEU A 258 0.12 5.83 49.64
CA LEU A 258 -1.29 5.67 50.01
C LEU A 258 -1.68 4.26 49.56
N GLU A 259 -2.07 3.40 50.49
CA GLU A 259 -2.35 1.99 50.24
C GLU A 259 -3.66 1.62 50.93
N SER A 260 -4.37 0.62 50.43
CA SER A 260 -5.36 -0.10 51.23
C SER A 260 -5.13 -1.60 51.10
N ASP A 261 -5.62 -2.35 52.08
CA ASP A 261 -5.63 -3.81 52.01
C ASP A 261 -6.88 -4.36 51.31
N GLU A 262 -7.04 -5.68 51.35
CA GLU A 262 -8.19 -6.39 50.77
C GLU A 262 -9.50 -6.17 51.54
N ASP A 263 -9.43 -5.77 52.81
CA ASP A 263 -10.58 -5.44 53.65
C ASP A 263 -11.01 -3.95 53.48
N GLY A 264 -10.22 -3.17 52.75
CA GLY A 264 -10.46 -1.76 52.48
C GLY A 264 -9.89 -0.82 53.54
N ALA A 265 -9.09 -1.33 54.49
CA ALA A 265 -8.43 -0.50 55.49
C ALA A 265 -7.31 0.31 54.82
N GLY A 266 -7.43 1.64 54.87
CA GLY A 266 -6.48 2.56 54.24
C GLY A 266 -5.32 2.95 55.16
N GLU A 267 -4.12 3.06 54.58
CA GLU A 267 -2.90 3.54 55.24
C GLU A 267 -2.20 4.60 54.38
N ILE A 268 -1.72 5.67 55.04
CA ILE A 268 -0.82 6.67 54.46
C ILE A 268 0.52 6.55 55.18
N ARG A 269 1.60 6.26 54.43
CA ARG A 269 2.98 6.25 54.93
C ARG A 269 3.76 7.41 54.33
N MET A 270 4.53 8.08 55.17
CA MET A 270 5.42 9.17 54.77
C MET A 270 6.82 8.88 55.29
N TRP A 271 7.82 9.01 54.41
CA TRP A 271 9.23 8.83 54.76
C TRP A 271 9.95 10.17 54.79
N SER A 272 10.88 10.31 55.72
CA SER A 272 11.86 11.39 55.70
C SER A 272 13.17 10.88 55.07
N LYS A 273 14.10 11.79 54.79
CA LYS A 273 15.45 11.42 54.37
C LYS A 273 16.20 10.54 55.39
N ASP A 274 15.77 10.55 56.66
CA ASP A 274 16.42 9.87 57.78
C ASP A 274 15.74 8.52 58.14
N GLY A 275 14.69 8.12 57.41
CA GLY A 275 13.98 6.85 57.63
C GLY A 275 12.44 6.96 57.56
N PRO A 276 11.71 5.94 58.05
CA PRO A 276 10.25 6.01 58.13
C PRO A 276 9.83 7.19 59.02
N GLY A 277 9.02 8.09 58.47
CA GLY A 277 8.59 9.32 59.14
C GLY A 277 7.31 9.11 59.94
N HIS A 278 6.17 9.04 59.24
CA HIS A 278 4.84 8.97 59.85
C HIS A 278 3.94 7.96 59.15
N VAL A 279 3.05 7.34 59.92
CA VAL A 279 2.00 6.45 59.44
C VAL A 279 0.66 6.95 59.96
N ILE A 280 -0.31 7.10 59.07
CA ILE A 280 -1.71 7.44 59.40
C ILE A 280 -2.59 6.28 58.91
N ARG A 281 -3.42 5.73 59.78
CA ARG A 281 -4.37 4.66 59.43
C ARG A 281 -5.79 5.18 59.53
N ALA A 282 -6.65 4.76 58.61
CA ALA A 282 -8.09 4.94 58.78
C ALA A 282 -8.56 4.00 59.89
N GLU A 283 -9.23 4.54 60.91
CA GLU A 283 -9.89 3.73 61.94
C GLU A 283 -11.33 3.43 61.48
N ASP A 284 -11.76 2.18 61.64
CA ASP A 284 -13.15 1.78 61.39
C ASP A 284 -14.10 2.63 62.24
N ARG A 285 -15.08 3.27 61.59
CA ARG A 285 -16.19 3.97 62.24
C ARG A 285 -17.47 3.17 62.16
#